data_AF-A0A8S1DRP6-F1
#
_entry.id   AF-A0A8S1DRP6-F1
#
_cell.length_a   1.000
_cell.length_b   1.000
_cell.length_c   1.000
_cell.angle_alpha   90.00
_cell.angle_beta   90.00
_cell.angle_gamma   90.00
#
_symmetry.space_group_name_H-M   'P 1'
#
loop_
_entity.id
_entity.type
_entity.pdbx_description
1 polymer ?
#
loop_
_entity_poly.entity_id
_entity_poly.type
_entity_poly.pdbx_seq_one_letter_code
_entity_poly.pdbx_strand_id
1 'polypeptide(L)' 'MKFALVCFVACMVLVGATAKSISGDCNWACLAVYRPVCGKNSKGETRTFSNDCYMAGENCDGQNDFVKVKDGEC' A
#
# COMPACT_ATOMS: atom_id res chain seq x y z
N MET A 1 9.64 -9.21 45.89
CA MET A 1 8.56 -8.33 45.38
C MET A 1 8.91 -7.60 44.07
N LYS A 2 10.20 -7.43 43.70
CA LYS A 2 10.64 -6.82 42.42
C LYS A 2 10.61 -7.75 41.19
N PHE A 3 10.56 -9.07 41.40
CA PHE A 3 10.60 -10.05 40.30
C PHE A 3 9.25 -10.26 39.60
N ALA A 4 8.12 -9.90 40.24
CA ALA A 4 6.79 -10.03 39.65
C ALA A 4 6.51 -8.98 38.55
N LEU A 5 7.17 -7.82 38.63
CA LEU A 5 6.99 -6.72 37.67
C LEU A 5 7.74 -6.96 36.34
N VAL A 6 8.75 -7.84 36.36
CA VAL A 6 9.56 -8.19 35.18
C VAL A 6 8.82 -9.15 34.25
N CYS A 7 7.96 -10.03 34.78
CA CYS A 7 7.21 -11.01 33.98
C CYS A 7 6.07 -10.38 33.16
N PHE A 8 5.45 -9.31 33.67
CA PHE A 8 4.36 -8.61 32.97
C PHE A 8 4.84 -7.84 31.74
N VAL A 9 6.04 -7.26 31.80
CA VAL A 9 6.63 -6.52 30.67
C VAL A 9 7.13 -7.48 29.58
N ALA A 10 7.61 -8.67 29.96
CA ALA A 10 8.12 -9.65 29.00
C ALA A 10 7.04 -10.22 28.06
N CYS A 11 5.77 -10.30 28.49
CA CYS A 11 4.69 -10.84 27.64
C CYS A 11 4.19 -9.83 26.59
N MET A 12 4.30 -8.52 26.85
CA MET A 12 3.82 -7.50 25.89
C MET A 12 4.77 -7.30 24.71
N VAL A 13 6.03 -7.76 24.78
CA VAL A 13 7.00 -7.62 23.68
C VAL A 13 6.89 -8.76 22.66
N LEU A 14 6.21 -9.86 22.98
CA LEU A 14 6.16 -11.04 22.12
C LEU A 14 4.95 -11.11 21.17
N VAL A 15 3.98 -10.20 21.31
CA VAL A 15 2.78 -10.16 20.45
C VAL A 15 2.84 -8.92 19.54
N GLY A 16 4.01 -8.64 18.97
CA GLY A 16 4.12 -7.78 17.80
C GLY A 16 3.68 -8.60 16.58
N ALA A 17 2.46 -8.37 16.10
CA ALA A 17 1.89 -9.04 14.94
C ALA A 17 2.87 -8.97 13.75
N THR A 18 3.39 -10.12 13.33
CA THR A 18 4.07 -10.24 12.04
C THR A 18 3.00 -10.26 10.95
N ALA A 19 2.54 -9.07 10.55
CA ALA A 19 1.86 -8.91 9.27
C ALA A 19 2.89 -9.24 8.18
N LYS A 20 2.97 -10.52 7.80
CA LYS A 20 3.77 -10.95 6.67
C LYS A 20 3.11 -10.34 5.43
N SER A 21 3.66 -9.22 4.98
CA SER A 21 3.31 -8.62 3.70
C SER A 21 3.49 -9.68 2.63
N ILE A 22 2.40 -10.06 1.97
CA ILE A 22 2.48 -10.77 0.70
C ILE A 22 2.89 -9.70 -0.30
N SER A 23 4.18 -9.35 -0.31
CA SER A 23 4.75 -8.58 -1.40
C SER A 23 4.75 -9.52 -2.61
N GLY A 24 3.67 -9.47 -3.39
CA GLY A 24 3.71 -9.93 -4.77
C GLY A 24 4.87 -9.22 -5.46
N ASP A 25 5.61 -9.93 -6.30
CA ASP A 25 6.74 -9.33 -7.00
C ASP A 25 6.20 -8.21 -7.90
N CYS A 26 6.49 -6.94 -7.55
CA CYS A 26 6.02 -5.76 -8.29
C CYS A 26 6.80 -5.50 -9.58
N ASN A 27 7.50 -6.52 -10.06
CA ASN A 27 8.36 -6.45 -11.21
C ASN A 27 7.59 -6.84 -12.48
N TRP A 28 6.82 -5.88 -13.01
CA TRP A 28 6.12 -6.04 -14.28
C TRP A 28 6.19 -4.77 -15.12
N ALA A 29 6.14 -4.95 -16.44
CA ALA A 29 6.27 -3.86 -17.38
C ALA A 29 4.89 -3.40 -17.89
N CYS A 30 4.69 -2.08 -17.92
CA CYS A 30 3.56 -1.45 -18.57
C CYS A 30 3.90 -1.06 -20.02
N LEU A 31 2.92 -1.21 -20.91
CA LEU A 31 3.01 -0.57 -22.23
C LEU A 31 3.02 0.95 -22.06
N ALA A 32 3.85 1.64 -22.84
CA ALA A 32 3.92 3.10 -22.89
C ALA A 32 2.75 3.73 -23.67
N VAL A 33 1.52 3.23 -23.45
CA VAL A 33 0.29 3.75 -24.04
C VAL A 33 -0.29 4.82 -23.11
N TYR A 34 -0.48 6.04 -23.62
CA TYR A 34 -1.11 7.11 -22.87
C TYR A 34 -2.64 7.04 -22.99
N ARG A 35 -3.29 6.59 -21.92
CA ARG A 35 -4.74 6.53 -21.71
C ARG A 35 -5.01 6.93 -20.26
N PRO A 36 -4.98 8.24 -19.96
CA PRO A 36 -4.87 8.71 -18.59
C PRO A 36 -6.09 8.30 -17.74
N VAL A 37 -5.84 8.10 -16.45
CA VAL A 37 -6.88 7.83 -15.45
C VAL A 37 -6.66 8.68 -14.21
N CYS A 38 -7.75 9.14 -13.60
CA CYS A 38 -7.72 9.86 -12.34
C CYS A 38 -7.95 8.89 -11.19
N GLY A 39 -6.95 8.70 -10.34
CA GLY A 39 -7.03 7.88 -9.13
C GLY A 39 -7.16 8.74 -7.88
N LYS A 40 -7.85 8.22 -6.86
CA LYS A 40 -7.95 8.82 -5.52
C LYS A 40 -7.60 7.78 -4.46
N ASN A 41 -6.74 8.15 -3.52
CA ASN A 41 -6.33 7.26 -2.42
C ASN A 41 -7.24 7.40 -1.19
N SER A 42 -7.05 6.58 -0.16
CA SER A 42 -7.91 6.62 1.05
C SER A 42 -7.80 7.92 1.85
N LYS A 43 -6.70 8.66 1.70
CA LYS A 43 -6.50 9.99 2.31
C LYS A 43 -7.21 11.10 1.54
N GLY A 44 -7.75 10.77 0.37
CA GLY A 44 -8.47 11.69 -0.51
C GLY A 44 -7.58 12.47 -1.47
N GLU A 45 -6.30 12.12 -1.58
CA GLU A 45 -5.38 12.70 -2.55
C GLU A 45 -5.68 12.15 -3.94
N THR A 46 -5.72 13.02 -4.94
CA THR A 46 -5.98 12.66 -6.34
C THR A 46 -4.73 12.79 -7.18
N ARG A 47 -4.50 11.84 -8.09
CA ARG A 47 -3.37 11.85 -9.03
C ARG A 47 -3.78 11.29 -10.39
N THR A 48 -3.25 11.88 -11.45
CA THR A 48 -3.33 11.36 -12.83
C THR A 48 -2.26 10.30 -13.05
N PHE A 49 -2.65 9.14 -13.58
CA PHE A 49 -1.74 8.08 -14.02
C PHE A 49 -1.82 7.93 -15.54
N SER A 50 -0.69 7.64 -16.18
CA SER A 50 -0.61 7.54 -17.66
C SER A 50 -1.55 6.48 -18.25
N ASN A 51 -1.84 5.42 -17.49
CA ASN A 51 -2.85 4.40 -17.77
C ASN A 51 -3.14 3.57 -16.50
N ASP A 52 -4.14 2.67 -16.59
CA ASP A 52 -4.53 1.77 -15.50
C ASP A 52 -3.37 0.88 -14.99
N CYS A 53 -2.47 0.49 -15.89
CA CYS A 53 -1.31 -0.36 -15.57
C CYS A 53 -0.35 0.34 -14.60
N TYR A 54 0.03 1.58 -14.91
CA TYR A 54 0.88 2.37 -14.02
C TYR A 54 0.22 2.65 -12.66
N MET A 55 -1.10 2.88 -12.63
CA MET A 55 -1.83 3.02 -11.37
C MET A 55 -1.78 1.74 -10.51
N ALA A 56 -1.97 0.58 -11.14
CA ALA A 56 -1.88 -0.71 -10.45
C ALA A 56 -0.45 -1.00 -9.96
N GLY A 57 0.57 -0.59 -10.71
CA GLY A 57 1.97 -0.69 -10.31
C GLY A 57 2.27 0.11 -9.03
N GLU A 58 1.74 1.33 -8.93
CA GLU A 58 1.89 2.18 -7.74
C GLU A 58 1.25 1.56 -6.49
N ASN A 59 0.16 0.81 -6.65
CA ASN A 59 -0.51 0.12 -5.54
C ASN A 59 0.15 -1.22 -5.15
N CYS A 60 1.11 -1.72 -5.94
CA CYS A 60 1.54 -3.11 -5.85
C CYS A 60 2.23 -3.47 -4.53
N ASP A 61 3.06 -2.58 -3.98
CA ASP A 61 3.79 -2.81 -2.74
C ASP A 61 2.94 -2.56 -1.48
N GLY A 62 1.67 -2.18 -1.66
CA GLY A 62 0.73 -1.85 -0.59
C GLY A 62 1.01 -0.51 0.10
N GLN A 63 1.95 0.31 -0.40
CA GLN A 63 2.19 1.65 0.13
C GLN A 63 1.17 2.66 -0.38
N ASN A 64 0.57 2.39 -1.54
CA ASN A 64 -0.50 3.20 -2.11
C ASN A 64 -1.78 2.38 -2.28
N ASP A 65 -2.90 3.08 -2.30
CA ASP A 65 -4.24 2.50 -2.44
C ASP A 65 -5.13 3.34 -3.38
N PHE A 66 -4.56 3.80 -4.49
CA PHE A 66 -5.28 4.58 -5.49
C PHE A 66 -6.41 3.76 -6.12
N VAL A 67 -7.63 4.30 -6.06
CA VAL A 67 -8.80 3.76 -6.74
C VAL A 67 -9.16 4.68 -7.90
N LYS A 68 -9.41 4.11 -9.08
CA LYS A 68 -9.84 4.87 -10.25
C LYS A 68 -11.19 5.54 -9.99
N VAL A 69 -11.23 6.86 -10.17
CA VAL A 69 -12.43 7.69 -10.05
C VAL A 69 -13.07 7.96 -11.40
N LYS A 70 -12.25 8.25 -12.43
CA LYS A 70 -12.70 8.48 -13.80
C LYS A 70 -11.61 8.14 -14.81
N ASP A 71 -12.03 7.90 -16.04
CA ASP A 71 -11.15 7.99 -17.21
C ASP A 71 -10.77 9.46 -17.47
N GLY A 72 -9.58 9.69 -18.00
CA GLY A 72 -9.00 11.02 -18.21
C GLY A 72 -8.17 11.50 -17.02
N GLU A 73 -7.53 12.66 -17.20
CA GLU A 73 -6.74 13.31 -16.14
C GLU A 73 -7.64 13.79 -14.99
N CYS A 74 -7.10 13.81 -13.76
CA CYS A 74 -7.65 14.62 -12.69
C CYS A 74 -7.54 16.10 -13.10
#